data_AF-A0A7L3PNE2-F1
#
_entry.id   AF-A0A7L3PNE2-F1
#
_cell.length_a   1.000
_cell.length_b   1.000
_cell.length_c   1.000
_cell.angle_alpha   90.00
_cell.angle_beta   90.00
_cell.angle_gamma   90.00
#
_symmetry.space_group_name_H-M   'P 1'
#
loop_
_entity.id
_entity.type
_entity.pdbx_description
1 polymer ?
#
loop_
_entity_poly.entity_id
_entity_poly.type
_entity_poly.pdbx_seq_one_letter_code
_entity_poly.pdbx_strand_id
1 'polypeptide(L)'
;LPKAEKWRRQIIGEITKKVAQVQNAGLGEFRIRDLNDEINKLLREKGHWEYRIKELGGPDYARIGPKMLDHEGKEVPRNRGYKYFGAAKDLPGVRELFEKEPLPPPWKTRAELMKDIDAEYYGYRDEDDGILEPLEQEHEKKVIAEAVEKWKMEREARLARGEEEEKRD
;
A
#
# COMPACT_ATOMS: atom_id res chain seq x y z
N LEU A 1 14.03 -0.07 49.06
CA LEU A 1 14.62 -0.18 47.71
C LEU A 1 15.22 -1.57 47.41
N PRO A 2 16.18 -2.14 48.17
CA PRO A 2 16.90 -3.37 47.75
C PRO A 2 16.01 -4.62 47.61
N LYS A 3 14.99 -4.75 48.46
CA LYS A 3 14.01 -5.85 48.38
C LYS A 3 13.20 -5.81 47.08
N ALA A 4 12.76 -4.63 46.65
CA ALA A 4 11.97 -4.47 45.43
C ALA A 4 12.80 -4.80 44.17
N GLU A 5 14.07 -4.39 44.15
CA GLU A 5 14.99 -4.78 43.07
C GLU A 5 15.25 -6.28 43.02
N LYS A 6 15.36 -6.94 44.19
CA LYS A 6 15.50 -8.40 44.27
C LYS A 6 14.28 -9.10 43.65
N TRP A 7 13.07 -8.67 44.00
CA TRP A 7 11.83 -9.20 43.41
C TRP A 7 11.77 -8.99 41.90
N ARG A 8 12.12 -7.80 41.41
CA ARG A 8 12.21 -7.52 39.97
C ARG A 8 13.17 -8.50 39.27
N ARG A 9 14.37 -8.73 39.82
CA ARG A 9 15.35 -9.66 39.24
C ARG A 9 14.85 -11.10 39.23
N GLN A 10 14.16 -11.52 40.30
CA GLN A 10 13.57 -12.85 40.37
C GLN A 10 12.53 -13.06 39.27
N ILE A 11 11.60 -12.11 39.11
CA ILE A 11 10.57 -12.16 38.07
C ILE A 11 11.19 -12.22 36.67
N ILE A 12 12.24 -11.45 36.41
CA ILE A 12 12.97 -11.51 35.13
C ILE A 12 13.53 -12.91 34.87
N GLY A 13 14.15 -13.54 35.89
CA GLY A 13 14.67 -14.89 35.77
C GLY A 13 13.58 -15.95 35.51
N GLU A 14 12.41 -15.79 36.14
CA GLU A 14 11.24 -16.65 35.89
C GLU A 14 10.70 -16.49 34.47
N ILE A 15 10.61 -15.25 33.97
CA ILE A 15 10.24 -14.96 32.58
C ILE A 15 11.20 -15.65 31.61
N THR A 16 12.52 -15.50 31.78
CA THR A 16 13.51 -16.11 30.88
C THR A 16 13.37 -17.62 30.81
N LYS A 17 13.12 -18.29 31.95
CA LYS A 17 12.90 -19.74 31.99
C LYS A 17 11.63 -20.15 31.23
N LYS A 18 10.52 -19.42 31.40
CA LYS A 18 9.27 -19.73 30.71
C LYS A 18 9.34 -19.43 29.22
N VAL A 19 10.03 -18.36 28.81
CA VAL A 19 10.24 -18.06 27.39
C VAL A 19 11.04 -19.19 26.71
N ALA A 20 12.09 -19.70 27.35
CA ALA A 20 12.83 -20.85 26.85
C ALA A 20 11.94 -22.11 26.71
N GLN A 21 10.96 -22.30 27.60
CA GLN A 21 9.98 -23.39 27.47
C GLN A 21 9.01 -23.16 26.31
N VAL A 22 8.52 -21.94 26.11
CA VAL A 22 7.58 -21.58 25.02
C VAL A 22 8.21 -21.68 23.64
N GLN A 23 9.54 -21.52 23.52
CA GLN A 23 10.23 -21.72 22.24
C GLN A 23 10.17 -23.17 21.75
N ASN A 24 9.97 -24.14 22.63
CA ASN A 24 9.84 -25.54 22.26
C ASN A 24 8.42 -25.83 21.73
N ALA A 25 8.24 -25.83 20.41
CA ALA A 25 6.95 -26.05 19.75
C ALA A 25 6.31 -27.44 20.04
N GLY A 26 7.06 -28.38 20.60
CA GLY A 26 6.58 -29.74 20.93
C GLY A 26 5.76 -29.86 22.22
N LEU A 27 5.58 -28.79 23.01
CA LEU A 27 4.86 -28.87 24.31
C LEU A 27 3.33 -28.99 24.19
N GLY A 28 2.78 -28.99 22.99
CA GLY A 28 1.33 -29.01 22.75
C GLY A 28 0.70 -27.63 22.96
N GLU A 29 -0.35 -27.35 22.19
CA GLU A 29 -0.95 -26.02 22.11
C GLU A 29 -1.44 -25.46 23.46
N PHE A 30 -2.18 -26.25 24.24
CA PHE A 30 -2.74 -25.81 25.52
C PHE A 30 -1.65 -25.34 26.49
N ARG A 31 -0.56 -26.10 26.58
CA ARG A 31 0.55 -25.77 27.46
C ARG A 31 1.29 -24.52 26.99
N ILE A 32 1.43 -24.33 25.68
CA ILE A 32 2.01 -23.12 25.12
C ILE A 32 1.15 -21.89 25.46
N ARG A 33 -0.18 -22.01 25.41
CA ARG A 33 -1.12 -20.96 25.84
C ARG A 33 -0.95 -20.61 27.32
N ASP A 34 -0.97 -21.61 28.20
CA ASP A 34 -0.82 -21.43 29.64
C ASP A 34 0.52 -20.75 29.99
N LEU A 35 1.62 -21.22 29.39
CA LEU A 35 2.94 -20.61 29.58
C LEU A 35 2.97 -19.16 29.10
N ASN A 36 2.29 -18.85 27.99
CA ASN A 36 2.21 -17.49 27.48
C ASN A 36 1.41 -16.57 28.44
N ASP A 37 0.32 -17.06 29.01
CA ASP A 37 -0.46 -16.34 30.02
C ASP A 37 0.35 -16.08 31.30
N GLU A 38 1.10 -17.08 31.76
CA GLU A 38 2.00 -16.95 32.91
C GLU A 38 3.10 -15.92 32.65
N ILE A 39 3.71 -15.90 31.45
CA ILE A 39 4.69 -14.88 31.07
C ILE A 39 4.06 -13.49 31.09
N ASN A 40 2.87 -13.32 30.51
CA ASN A 40 2.16 -12.04 30.52
C ASN A 40 1.79 -11.58 31.93
N LYS A 41 1.45 -12.51 32.84
CA LYS A 41 1.22 -12.20 34.25
C LYS A 41 2.50 -11.70 34.92
N LEU A 42 3.62 -12.40 34.75
CA LEU A 42 4.93 -11.98 35.27
C LEU A 42 5.38 -10.63 34.71
N LEU A 43 5.07 -10.33 33.45
CA LEU A 43 5.36 -9.02 32.85
C LEU A 43 4.60 -7.87 33.51
N ARG A 44 3.33 -8.07 33.86
CA ARG A 44 2.55 -7.08 34.61
C ARG A 44 3.11 -6.89 36.01
N GLU A 45 3.42 -7.98 36.71
CA GLU A 45 4.04 -7.94 38.03
C GLU A 45 5.40 -7.24 38.00
N LYS A 46 6.25 -7.53 37.00
CA LYS A 46 7.51 -6.81 36.75
C LYS A 46 7.25 -5.30 36.63
N GLY A 47 6.26 -4.90 35.84
CA GLY A 47 5.88 -3.49 35.70
C GLY A 47 5.45 -2.84 37.01
N HIS A 48 4.68 -3.55 37.84
CA HIS A 48 4.30 -3.09 39.18
C HIS A 48 5.52 -2.89 40.10
N TRP A 49 6.48 -3.81 40.05
CA TRP A 49 7.72 -3.68 40.83
C TRP A 49 8.61 -2.54 40.30
N GLU A 50 8.69 -2.34 38.99
CA GLU A 50 9.42 -1.21 38.40
C GLU A 50 8.82 0.14 38.81
N TYR A 51 7.49 0.25 38.79
CA TYR A 51 6.79 1.43 39.29
C TYR A 51 7.06 1.64 40.79
N ARG A 52 6.97 0.58 41.60
CA ARG A 52 7.27 0.66 43.04
C ARG A 52 8.71 1.07 43.34
N ILE A 53 9.67 0.61 42.54
CA ILE A 53 11.08 1.01 42.66
C ILE A 53 11.21 2.51 42.41
N LYS A 54 10.55 3.04 41.37
CA LYS A 54 10.54 4.47 41.06
C LYS A 54 9.93 5.29 42.20
N GLU A 55 8.80 4.86 42.77
CA GLU A 55 8.19 5.53 43.94
C GLU A 55 9.11 5.57 45.17
N LEU A 56 9.92 4.52 45.36
CA LEU A 56 10.88 4.43 46.46
C LEU A 56 12.18 5.22 46.19
N GLY A 57 12.21 6.09 45.16
CA GLY A 57 13.37 6.89 44.79
C GLY A 57 14.46 6.10 44.03
N GLY A 58 14.11 4.94 43.48
CA GLY A 58 15.01 4.11 42.69
C GLY A 58 15.07 4.47 41.21
N PRO A 59 15.89 3.76 40.42
CA PRO A 59 16.02 3.98 38.98
C PRO A 59 14.72 3.72 38.21
N ASP A 60 14.44 4.54 37.19
CA ASP A 60 13.31 4.32 36.28
C ASP A 60 13.64 3.22 35.26
N TYR A 61 13.41 1.97 35.65
CA TYR A 61 13.67 0.81 34.80
C TYR A 61 12.76 0.70 33.58
N ALA A 62 11.58 1.35 33.58
CA ALA A 62 10.71 1.37 32.40
C ALA A 62 11.35 2.19 31.27
N ARG A 63 12.10 3.23 31.62
CA ARG A 63 12.82 4.10 30.67
C ARG A 63 14.25 3.65 30.38
N ILE A 64 14.97 3.18 31.40
CA ILE A 64 16.42 2.89 31.34
C ILE A 64 16.68 1.40 31.08
N GLY A 65 15.73 0.53 31.45
CA GLY A 65 15.91 -0.90 31.39
C GLY A 65 16.03 -1.43 29.95
N PRO A 66 16.86 -2.47 29.71
CA PRO A 66 16.92 -3.10 28.41
C PRO A 66 15.55 -3.68 28.04
N LYS A 67 15.05 -3.35 26.85
CA LYS A 67 13.82 -3.91 26.25
C LYS A 67 14.01 -5.36 25.78
N MET A 68 14.80 -6.17 26.51
CA MET A 68 15.22 -7.51 26.07
C MET A 68 14.07 -8.43 25.67
N LEU A 69 12.86 -8.18 26.18
CA LEU A 69 11.69 -9.01 25.91
C LEU A 69 10.83 -8.56 24.72
N ASP A 70 11.04 -7.34 24.22
CA ASP A 70 10.25 -6.81 23.10
C ASP A 70 10.70 -7.40 21.75
N HIS A 71 11.91 -7.96 21.68
CA HIS A 71 12.42 -8.62 20.47
C HIS A 71 11.82 -10.03 20.30
N GLU A 72 11.48 -10.70 21.40
CA GLU A 72 10.93 -12.06 21.38
C GLU A 72 9.41 -12.10 21.45
N GLY A 73 8.76 -11.09 22.04
CA GLY A 73 7.30 -10.97 22.11
C GLY A 73 6.72 -10.12 20.98
N LYS A 74 5.73 -10.63 20.24
CA LYS A 74 4.97 -9.82 19.26
C LYS A 74 3.66 -9.38 19.91
N GLU A 75 3.33 -8.09 19.80
CA GLU A 75 2.07 -7.51 20.28
C GLU A 75 1.08 -7.45 19.12
N VAL A 76 -0.17 -7.86 19.36
CA VAL A 76 -1.24 -7.77 18.36
C VAL A 76 -1.53 -6.29 18.12
N PRO A 77 -1.48 -5.81 16.86
CA PRO A 77 -1.94 -4.48 16.52
C PRO A 77 -3.38 -4.31 17.03
N ARG A 78 -3.60 -3.37 17.97
CA ARG A 78 -4.88 -3.01 18.66
C ARG A 78 -5.05 -3.51 20.10
N ASN A 79 -4.40 -4.60 20.53
CA ASN A 79 -4.45 -5.06 21.92
C ASN A 79 -3.15 -4.72 22.66
N ARG A 80 -3.10 -3.52 23.24
CA ARG A 80 -1.90 -2.99 23.89
C ARG A 80 -1.71 -3.63 25.27
N GLY A 81 -0.77 -4.56 25.39
CA GLY A 81 -0.32 -5.10 26.69
C GLY A 81 -0.30 -6.63 26.83
N TYR A 82 -0.77 -7.38 25.83
CA TYR A 82 -0.61 -8.83 25.78
C TYR A 82 0.36 -9.21 24.66
N LYS A 83 1.38 -10.01 25.00
CA LYS A 83 2.44 -10.43 24.09
C LYS A 83 2.38 -11.93 23.85
N TYR A 84 2.67 -12.34 22.63
CA TYR A 84 2.87 -13.75 22.30
C TYR A 84 4.36 -14.00 22.09
N PHE A 85 4.92 -15.00 22.78
CA PHE A 85 6.34 -15.36 22.74
C PHE A 85 6.57 -16.66 21.98
N GLY A 86 7.72 -16.81 21.32
CA GLY A 86 8.13 -18.09 20.68
C GLY A 86 7.01 -18.77 19.89
N ALA A 87 6.78 -20.07 20.14
CA ALA A 87 5.77 -20.87 19.47
C ALA A 87 4.32 -20.43 19.77
N ALA A 88 4.09 -19.60 20.80
CA ALA A 88 2.76 -19.06 21.07
C ALA A 88 2.25 -18.13 19.96
N LYS A 89 3.15 -17.61 19.12
CA LYS A 89 2.79 -16.80 17.93
C LYS A 89 2.22 -17.66 16.79
N ASP A 90 2.60 -18.92 16.74
CA ASP A 90 2.23 -19.85 15.66
C ASP A 90 0.95 -20.64 15.99
N LEU A 91 0.34 -20.37 17.15
CA LEU A 91 -0.91 -21.01 17.54
C LEU A 91 -2.05 -20.67 16.55
N PRO A 92 -2.92 -21.64 16.25
CA PRO A 92 -4.15 -21.40 15.48
C PRO A 92 -4.94 -20.21 16.03
N GLY A 93 -5.39 -19.31 15.14
CA GLY A 93 -6.08 -18.06 15.48
C GLY A 93 -5.18 -16.91 15.98
N VAL A 94 -4.03 -17.20 16.62
CA VAL A 94 -3.05 -16.15 16.98
C VAL A 94 -2.18 -15.79 15.78
N ARG A 95 -1.77 -16.81 15.01
CA ARG A 95 -1.00 -16.63 13.78
C ARG A 95 -1.69 -15.68 12.80
N GLU A 96 -3.00 -15.84 12.62
CA GLU A 96 -3.82 -15.01 11.75
C GLU A 96 -3.84 -13.53 12.19
N LEU A 97 -3.76 -13.25 13.49
CA LEU A 97 -3.65 -11.87 14.01
C LEU A 97 -2.30 -11.21 13.68
N PHE A 98 -1.29 -12.01 13.34
CA PHE A 98 0.08 -11.56 13.09
C PHE A 98 0.52 -11.63 11.64
N GLU A 99 -0.15 -12.44 10.84
CA GLU A 99 0.00 -12.53 9.40
C GLU A 99 -0.57 -11.24 8.83
N LYS A 100 0.32 -10.29 8.50
CA LYS A 100 -0.11 -9.09 7.79
C LYS A 100 -0.60 -9.54 6.42
N GLU A 101 -1.74 -9.00 5.98
CA GLU A 101 -2.13 -9.10 4.58
C GLU A 101 -0.92 -8.73 3.72
N PRO A 102 -0.61 -9.52 2.68
CA PRO A 102 0.45 -9.17 1.75
C PRO A 102 0.17 -7.75 1.27
N LEU A 103 1.20 -6.89 1.32
CA LEU A 103 1.06 -5.53 0.84
C LEU A 103 0.47 -5.57 -0.57
N PRO A 104 -0.52 -4.73 -0.89
CA PRO A 104 -1.03 -4.67 -2.24
C PRO A 104 0.14 -4.47 -3.20
N PRO A 105 0.10 -5.08 -4.40
CA PRO A 105 1.16 -4.91 -5.37
C PRO A 105 1.43 -3.40 -5.55
N PRO A 106 2.71 -3.00 -5.61
CA PRO A 106 3.05 -1.58 -5.74
C PRO A 106 2.35 -1.01 -6.96
N TRP A 107 1.86 0.23 -6.85
CA TRP A 107 1.31 0.92 -8.02
C TRP A 107 2.38 0.99 -9.11
N LYS A 108 1.97 0.77 -10.36
CA LYS A 108 2.87 0.91 -11.50
C LYS A 108 3.47 2.32 -11.47
N THR A 109 4.79 2.40 -11.58
CA THR A 109 5.47 3.69 -11.63
C THR A 109 5.18 4.38 -12.97
N ARG A 110 5.33 5.70 -13.05
CA ARG A 110 5.20 6.45 -14.31
C ARG A 110 6.09 5.86 -15.41
N ALA A 111 7.30 5.41 -15.07
CA ALA A 111 8.21 4.80 -16.03
C ALA A 111 7.68 3.47 -16.59
N GLU A 112 7.00 2.65 -15.77
CA GLU A 112 6.37 1.41 -16.23
C GLU A 112 5.16 1.68 -17.11
N LEU A 113 4.35 2.69 -16.77
CA LEU A 113 3.22 3.09 -17.61
C LEU A 113 3.68 3.61 -18.98
N MET A 114 4.80 4.35 -19.02
CA MET A 114 5.36 4.91 -20.25
C MET A 114 6.02 3.87 -21.17
N LYS A 115 6.29 2.66 -20.69
CA LYS A 115 6.80 1.56 -21.54
C LYS A 115 5.72 0.98 -22.46
N ASP A 116 4.47 1.03 -22.01
CA ASP A 116 3.32 0.52 -22.76
C ASP A 116 2.74 1.59 -23.71
N ILE A 117 3.31 2.82 -23.71
CA ILE A 117 2.94 3.91 -24.61
C ILE A 117 3.89 3.86 -25.81
N ASP A 118 3.38 3.42 -26.93
CA ASP A 118 4.12 3.28 -28.18
C ASP A 118 3.86 4.45 -29.16
N ALA A 119 4.45 4.37 -30.34
CA ALA A 119 4.25 5.37 -31.39
C ALA A 119 2.80 5.39 -31.90
N GLU A 120 2.06 4.29 -31.73
CA GLU A 120 0.67 4.14 -32.11
C GLU A 120 -0.25 4.98 -31.20
N TYR A 121 0.05 5.05 -29.89
CA TYR A 121 -0.63 5.96 -28.96
C TYR A 121 -0.58 7.44 -29.39
N TYR A 122 0.50 7.85 -30.08
CA TYR A 122 0.67 9.21 -30.59
C TYR A 122 0.21 9.38 -32.04
N GLY A 123 -0.38 8.35 -32.66
CA GLY A 123 -0.90 8.42 -34.02
C GLY A 123 0.18 8.50 -35.11
N TYR A 124 1.44 8.20 -34.80
CA TYR A 124 2.53 8.25 -35.79
C TYR A 124 2.39 7.23 -36.93
N ARG A 125 1.43 6.29 -36.83
CA ARG A 125 1.13 5.29 -37.85
C ARG A 125 -0.25 5.47 -38.50
N ASP A 126 -0.99 6.51 -38.12
CA ASP A 126 -2.33 6.79 -38.67
C ASP A 126 -2.25 7.24 -40.13
N GLU A 127 -1.11 7.77 -40.59
CA GLU A 127 -0.88 8.11 -42.00
C GLU A 127 -0.56 6.87 -42.86
N ASP A 128 -0.07 5.79 -42.23
CA ASP A 128 0.39 4.57 -42.92
C ASP A 128 -0.71 3.50 -43.06
N ASP A 129 -1.88 3.68 -42.44
CA ASP A 129 -2.97 2.70 -42.46
C ASP A 129 -3.79 2.71 -43.77
N GLY A 130 -3.58 3.73 -44.61
CA GLY A 130 -4.24 3.90 -45.90
C GLY A 130 -5.72 4.29 -45.80
N ILE A 131 -6.24 4.62 -44.62
CA ILE A 131 -7.63 5.03 -44.39
C ILE A 131 -7.82 6.52 -44.72
N LEU A 132 -6.81 7.33 -44.45
CA LEU A 132 -6.87 8.79 -44.60
C LEU A 132 -7.10 9.22 -46.05
N GLU A 133 -6.34 8.67 -47.00
CA GLU A 133 -6.37 9.07 -48.41
C GLU A 133 -7.76 8.89 -49.07
N PRO A 134 -8.46 7.74 -48.93
CA PRO A 134 -9.84 7.60 -49.42
C PRO A 134 -10.82 8.61 -48.82
N LEU A 135 -10.71 8.90 -47.52
CA LEU A 135 -11.59 9.86 -46.84
C LEU A 135 -11.36 11.28 -47.34
N GLU A 136 -10.11 11.67 -47.55
CA GLU A 136 -9.74 12.97 -48.12
C GLU A 136 -10.28 13.13 -49.54
N GLN A 137 -10.14 12.11 -50.40
CA GLN A 137 -10.66 12.15 -51.77
C GLN A 137 -12.19 12.27 -51.81
N GLU A 138 -12.92 11.59 -50.92
CA GLU A 138 -14.37 11.74 -50.83
C GLU A 138 -14.78 13.13 -50.34
N HIS A 139 -14.04 13.68 -49.38
CA HIS A 139 -14.30 15.02 -48.87
C HIS A 139 -14.00 16.09 -49.91
N GLU A 140 -12.88 15.98 -50.62
CA GLU A 140 -12.49 16.89 -51.70
C GLU A 140 -13.56 16.93 -52.79
N LYS A 141 -14.07 15.77 -53.23
CA LYS A 141 -15.17 15.70 -54.21
C LYS A 141 -16.42 16.43 -53.75
N LYS A 142 -16.79 16.31 -52.46
CA LYS A 142 -17.94 17.01 -51.87
C LYS A 142 -17.72 18.52 -51.86
N VAL A 143 -16.56 18.97 -51.39
CA VAL A 143 -16.21 20.39 -51.33
C VAL A 143 -16.16 21.01 -52.73
N ILE A 144 -15.60 20.31 -53.71
CA ILE A 144 -15.60 20.75 -55.12
C ILE A 144 -17.03 20.86 -55.65
N ALA A 145 -17.87 19.86 -55.40
CA ALA A 145 -19.27 19.89 -55.86
C ALA A 145 -20.04 21.07 -55.26
N GLU A 146 -19.90 21.32 -53.95
CA GLU A 146 -20.52 22.46 -53.27
C GLU A 146 -20.02 23.80 -53.82
N ALA A 147 -18.70 23.93 -54.05
CA ALA A 147 -18.11 25.13 -54.63
C ALA A 147 -18.61 25.39 -56.07
N VAL A 148 -18.73 24.34 -56.88
CA VAL A 148 -19.26 24.41 -58.25
C VAL A 148 -20.72 24.82 -58.25
N GLU A 149 -21.55 24.24 -57.39
CA GLU A 149 -22.96 24.61 -57.28
C GLU A 149 -23.13 26.05 -56.81
N LYS A 150 -22.34 26.48 -55.82
CA LYS A 150 -22.33 27.88 -55.37
C LYS A 150 -21.91 28.83 -56.50
N TRP A 151 -20.87 28.49 -57.26
CA TRP A 151 -20.43 29.28 -58.42
C TRP A 151 -21.51 29.36 -59.51
N LYS A 152 -22.20 28.27 -59.82
CA LYS A 152 -23.31 28.26 -60.78
C LYS A 152 -24.45 29.17 -60.30
N MET A 153 -24.85 29.05 -59.03
CA MET A 153 -25.90 29.88 -58.44
C MET A 153 -25.52 31.37 -58.45
N GLU A 154 -24.28 31.71 -58.10
CA GLU A 154 -23.78 33.08 -58.17
C GLU A 154 -23.74 33.62 -59.60
N ARG A 155 -23.31 32.79 -60.57
CA ARG A 155 -23.28 33.13 -61.99
C ARG A 155 -24.68 33.35 -62.55
N GLU A 156 -25.64 32.48 -62.24
CA GLU A 156 -27.05 32.64 -62.64
C GLU A 156 -27.68 33.88 -61.99
N ALA A 157 -27.41 34.14 -60.71
CA ALA A 157 -27.86 35.35 -60.04
C ALA A 157 -27.25 36.63 -60.65
N ARG A 158 -25.98 36.58 -61.06
CA ARG A 158 -25.30 37.68 -61.78
C ARG A 158 -25.91 37.93 -63.16
N LEU A 159 -26.20 36.86 -63.90
CA LEU A 159 -26.86 36.93 -65.20
C LEU A 159 -28.29 37.48 -65.09
N ALA A 160 -29.04 37.08 -64.06
CA ALA A 160 -30.38 37.59 -63.76
C ALA A 160 -30.38 39.06 -63.31
N ARG A 161 -29.29 39.55 -62.71
CA ARG A 161 -29.07 40.96 -62.38
C ARG A 161 -28.65 41.82 -63.58
N GLY A 162 -28.40 41.21 -64.75
CA GLY A 162 -28.05 41.94 -65.98
C GLY A 162 -26.64 42.53 -65.98
N GLU A 163 -25.73 42.02 -65.16
CA GLU A 163 -24.33 42.44 -65.15
C GLU A 163 -23.57 41.71 -66.28
N GLU A 164 -23.20 42.40 -67.37
CA GLU A 164 -22.39 41.82 -68.44
C GLU A 164 -21.03 41.33 -67.90
N GLU A 165 -20.58 40.15 -68.37
CA GLU A 165 -19.21 39.70 -68.19
C GLU A 165 -18.30 40.63 -68.98
N GLU A 166 -17.64 41.57 -68.30
CA GLU A 166 -16.51 42.30 -68.87
C GLU A 166 -15.44 41.25 -69.21
N LYS A 167 -15.36 40.86 -70.49
CA LYS A 167 -14.30 40.01 -71.01
C LYS A 167 -12.98 40.75 -70.77
N ARG A 168 -12.21 40.27 -69.82
CA ARG A 168 -10.84 40.69 -69.61
C ARG A 168 -9.95 39.72 -70.38
N ASP A 169 -9.47 40.19 -71.54
CA ASP A 169 -8.40 39.59 -72.34
C ASP A 169 -7.11 39.44 -71.50
#